data_AF-A0A2Z4LW21-F1
#
_entry.id   AF-A0A2Z4LW21-F1
#
_cell.length_a   1.000
_cell.length_b   1.000
_cell.length_c   1.000
_cell.angle_alpha   90.00
_cell.angle_beta   90.00
_cell.angle_gamma   90.00
#
_symmetry.space_group_name_H-M   'P 1'
#
loop_
_entity.id
_entity.type
_entity.pdbx_description
1 polymer ?
#
loop_
_entity_poly.entity_id
_entity_poly.type
_entity_poly.pdbx_seq_one_letter_code
_entity_poly.pdbx_strand_id
1 'polypeptide(L)'
;MEFTISNHRKYRYLYKPLLIGLAIDLILLIIGIWYYDLNFEKALKVLLALLVGQSILSYIPLLTFYWNYWKENKDSVLEINPDSGTFVFTGEKKIIEFYREDIEKVILHMSIPARHGRTIILFWHDFFYAKIFTAKGDIIVTCLLCDTITEYVPEDKVEKTSSHFAHAFPK
;
A
#
# COMPACT_ATOMS: atom_id res chain seq x y z
N MET A 1 9.68 -19.53 -0.43
CA MET A 1 8.36 -18.88 -0.35
C MET A 1 8.20 -17.98 -1.55
N GLU A 2 7.08 -18.07 -2.26
CA GLU A 2 6.80 -17.29 -3.46
C GLU A 2 5.78 -16.19 -3.13
N PHE A 3 6.04 -14.98 -3.62
CA PHE A 3 5.19 -13.81 -3.41
C PHE A 3 4.78 -13.20 -4.75
N THR A 4 3.47 -13.05 -4.91
CA THR A 4 2.81 -12.37 -6.05
C THR A 4 1.71 -11.44 -5.52
N ILE A 5 1.13 -10.59 -6.38
CA ILE A 5 0.00 -9.75 -5.99
C ILE A 5 -1.25 -10.63 -5.78
N SER A 6 -1.46 -11.06 -4.54
CA SER A 6 -2.54 -11.96 -4.14
C SER A 6 -3.86 -11.23 -3.89
N ASN A 7 -4.98 -11.95 -3.99
CA ASN A 7 -6.31 -11.41 -3.67
C ASN A 7 -6.41 -10.94 -2.21
N HIS A 8 -5.67 -11.56 -1.29
CA HIS A 8 -5.60 -11.12 0.10
C HIS A 8 -5.04 -9.69 0.21
N ARG A 9 -3.98 -9.37 -0.53
CA ARG A 9 -3.39 -8.02 -0.54
C ARG A 9 -4.27 -7.00 -1.24
N LYS A 10 -4.94 -7.39 -2.34
CA LYS A 10 -5.96 -6.53 -2.97
C LYS A 10 -7.07 -6.20 -1.97
N TYR A 11 -7.52 -7.19 -1.20
CA TYR A 11 -8.49 -6.95 -0.14
C TYR A 11 -7.98 -6.01 0.94
N ARG A 12 -6.77 -6.26 1.47
CA ARG A 12 -6.16 -5.45 2.54
C ARG A 12 -5.97 -3.98 2.13
N TYR A 13 -5.39 -3.74 0.96
CA TYR A 13 -4.93 -2.41 0.53
C TYR A 13 -5.93 -1.63 -0.34
N LEU A 14 -6.97 -2.29 -0.87
CA LEU A 14 -7.98 -1.63 -1.71
C LEU A 14 -9.40 -1.85 -1.18
N TYR A 15 -9.90 -3.09 -1.18
CA TYR A 15 -11.33 -3.33 -0.92
C TYR A 15 -11.72 -3.02 0.51
N LYS A 16 -10.91 -3.40 1.51
CA LYS A 16 -11.19 -3.13 2.92
C LYS A 16 -11.29 -1.62 3.20
N PRO A 17 -10.33 -0.77 2.80
CA PRO A 17 -10.46 0.68 2.89
C PRO A 17 -11.72 1.26 2.24
N LEU A 18 -12.07 0.81 1.02
CA LEU A 18 -13.27 1.27 0.33
C LEU A 18 -14.56 0.91 1.09
N LEU A 19 -14.64 -0.32 1.60
CA LEU A 19 -15.79 -0.79 2.38
C LEU A 19 -15.92 -0.06 3.72
N ILE A 20 -14.81 0.21 4.40
CA ILE A 20 -14.82 0.98 5.66
C ILE A 20 -15.28 2.41 5.38
N GLY A 21 -14.77 3.06 4.33
CA GLY A 21 -15.22 4.40 3.94
C GLY A 21 -16.73 4.44 3.67
N LEU A 22 -17.24 3.49 2.89
CA LEU A 22 -18.66 3.41 2.57
C LEU A 22 -19.51 3.17 3.83
N ALA A 23 -19.06 2.31 4.74
CA ALA A 23 -19.75 2.07 6.00
C ALA A 23 -19.84 3.34 6.86
N ILE A 24 -18.78 4.15 6.91
CA ILE A 24 -18.78 5.44 7.61
C ILE A 24 -19.82 6.39 6.99
N ASP A 25 -19.84 6.50 5.65
CA ASP A 25 -20.82 7.36 4.95
C ASP A 25 -22.26 6.93 5.24
N LEU A 26 -22.54 5.61 5.26
CA LEU A 26 -23.86 5.07 5.59
C LEU A 26 -24.26 5.34 7.05
N ILE A 27 -23.32 5.20 8.00
CA ILE A 27 -23.58 5.51 9.41
C ILE A 27 -23.91 6.99 9.59
N LEU A 28 -23.15 7.89 8.95
CA LEU A 28 -23.42 9.33 9.00
C LEU A 28 -24.78 9.68 8.40
N LEU A 29 -25.16 9.01 7.30
CA LEU A 29 -26.48 9.19 6.69
C LEU A 29 -27.61 8.74 7.64
N ILE A 30 -27.47 7.58 8.28
CA ILE A 30 -28.47 7.07 9.24
C ILE A 30 -28.65 8.04 10.42
N ILE A 31 -27.54 8.55 10.98
CA ILE A 31 -27.58 9.57 12.03
C ILE A 31 -28.29 10.84 11.53
N GLY A 32 -27.99 11.27 10.30
CA GLY A 32 -28.63 12.41 9.67
C GLY A 32 -30.14 12.24 9.54
N ILE A 33 -30.59 11.09 9.05
CA ILE A 33 -32.03 10.76 8.92
C ILE A 33 -32.71 10.79 10.28
N TRP A 34 -32.11 10.16 11.29
CA TRP A 34 -32.72 10.04 12.62
C TRP A 34 -32.79 11.38 13.37
N TYR A 35 -31.76 12.22 13.27
CA TYR A 35 -31.68 13.46 14.03
C TYR A 35 -32.36 14.66 13.36
N TYR A 36 -32.39 14.70 12.01
CA TYR A 36 -32.89 15.85 11.25
C TYR A 36 -34.19 15.55 10.48
N ASP A 37 -34.78 14.37 10.66
CA ASP A 37 -36.00 13.91 9.96
C ASP A 37 -35.91 14.14 8.45
N LEU A 38 -34.81 13.66 7.85
CA LEU A 38 -34.53 13.88 6.44
C LEU A 38 -35.47 13.06 5.57
N ASN A 39 -36.24 13.73 4.72
CA ASN A 39 -36.96 13.08 3.64
C ASN A 39 -36.00 12.47 2.60
N PHE A 40 -36.52 11.58 1.74
CA PHE A 40 -35.71 10.83 0.77
C PHE A 40 -34.83 11.72 -0.12
N GLU A 41 -35.37 12.82 -0.65
CA GLU A 41 -34.63 13.73 -1.53
C GLU A 41 -33.44 14.38 -0.80
N LYS A 42 -33.65 14.85 0.43
CA LYS A 42 -32.58 15.44 1.25
C LYS A 42 -31.54 14.39 1.63
N ALA A 43 -31.97 13.19 2.03
CA ALA A 43 -31.08 12.08 2.35
C ALA A 43 -30.18 11.72 1.16
N LEU A 44 -30.73 11.65 -0.05
CA LEU A 44 -29.97 11.40 -1.27
C LEU A 44 -28.92 12.49 -1.54
N LYS A 45 -29.28 13.78 -1.38
CA LYS A 45 -28.33 14.88 -1.54
C LYS A 45 -27.18 14.82 -0.52
N VAL A 46 -27.49 14.47 0.73
CA VAL A 46 -26.47 14.29 1.78
C VAL A 46 -25.54 13.14 1.44
N LEU A 47 -26.09 11.98 1.04
CA LEU A 47 -25.28 10.83 0.64
C LEU A 47 -24.34 11.17 -0.53
N LEU A 48 -24.85 11.85 -1.56
CA LEU A 48 -24.03 12.29 -2.69
C LEU A 48 -22.91 13.24 -2.25
N ALA A 49 -23.20 14.20 -1.36
CA ALA A 49 -22.20 15.11 -0.84
C ALA A 49 -21.11 14.38 -0.03
N LEU A 50 -21.49 13.41 0.82
CA LEU A 50 -20.56 12.55 1.55
C LEU A 50 -19.67 11.75 0.60
N LEU A 51 -20.27 11.08 -0.40
CA LEU A 51 -19.52 10.29 -1.38
C LEU A 51 -18.55 11.14 -2.20
N VAL A 52 -18.93 12.35 -2.60
CA VAL A 52 -18.04 13.27 -3.33
C VAL A 52 -16.88 13.71 -2.43
N GLY A 53 -17.17 14.15 -1.20
CA GLY A 53 -16.15 14.53 -0.24
C GLY A 53 -15.17 13.39 0.06
N GLN A 54 -15.70 12.21 0.34
CA GLN A 54 -14.93 11.00 0.60
C GLN A 54 -14.14 10.53 -0.62
N SER A 55 -14.65 10.74 -1.84
CA SER A 55 -13.91 10.41 -3.06
C SER A 55 -12.68 11.30 -3.23
N ILE A 56 -12.84 12.62 -3.05
CA ILE A 56 -11.75 13.60 -3.18
C ILE A 56 -10.70 13.36 -2.10
N LEU A 57 -11.15 13.23 -0.84
CA LEU A 57 -10.25 13.07 0.28
C LEU A 57 -9.60 11.70 0.29
N SER A 58 -10.34 10.63 -0.01
CA SER A 58 -9.92 9.26 0.27
C SER A 58 -9.84 8.33 -0.94
N TYR A 59 -10.92 8.15 -1.70
CA TYR A 59 -10.95 7.11 -2.73
C TYR A 59 -10.03 7.41 -3.91
N ILE A 60 -9.96 8.66 -4.38
CA ILE A 60 -9.08 9.03 -5.49
C ILE A 60 -7.60 8.85 -5.12
N PRO A 61 -7.11 9.36 -3.97
CA PRO A 61 -5.75 9.05 -3.52
C PRO A 61 -5.49 7.55 -3.39
N LEU A 62 -6.39 6.81 -2.73
CA LEU A 62 -6.26 5.37 -2.54
C LEU A 62 -6.11 4.62 -3.87
N LEU A 63 -6.98 4.91 -4.83
CA LEU A 63 -6.94 4.30 -6.16
C LEU A 63 -5.65 4.65 -6.91
N THR A 64 -5.17 5.89 -6.77
CA THR A 64 -3.91 6.35 -7.39
C THR A 64 -2.72 5.58 -6.83
N PHE A 65 -2.62 5.47 -5.50
CA PHE A 65 -1.58 4.70 -4.82
C PHE A 65 -1.62 3.23 -5.23
N TYR A 66 -2.80 2.62 -5.15
CA TYR A 66 -3.00 1.23 -5.54
C TYR A 66 -2.58 0.98 -6.99
N TRP A 67 -2.99 1.84 -7.92
CA TRP A 67 -2.66 1.70 -9.33
C TRP A 67 -1.16 1.81 -9.59
N ASN A 68 -0.48 2.80 -8.98
CA ASN A 68 0.97 2.97 -9.14
C ASN A 68 1.74 1.76 -8.62
N TYR A 69 1.34 1.22 -7.48
CA TYR A 69 1.98 0.06 -6.86
C TYR A 69 1.70 -1.22 -7.65
N TRP A 70 0.45 -1.39 -8.10
CA TRP A 70 0.08 -2.53 -8.93
C TRP A 70 0.84 -2.50 -10.25
N LYS A 71 0.93 -1.34 -10.91
CA LYS A 71 1.66 -1.20 -12.17
C LYS A 71 3.15 -1.55 -12.03
N GLU A 72 3.78 -1.19 -10.91
CA GLU A 72 5.20 -1.46 -10.68
C GLU A 72 5.51 -2.96 -10.57
N ASN A 73 4.62 -3.76 -9.97
CA ASN A 73 4.87 -5.17 -9.68
C ASN A 73 3.82 -6.16 -10.24
N LYS A 74 2.95 -5.74 -11.19
CA LYS A 74 1.84 -6.58 -11.69
C LYS A 74 2.27 -7.93 -12.26
N ASP A 75 3.42 -7.95 -12.92
CA ASP A 75 4.01 -9.13 -13.54
C ASP A 75 5.28 -9.57 -12.79
N SER A 76 5.44 -9.13 -11.54
CA SER A 76 6.61 -9.46 -10.73
C SER A 76 6.33 -10.62 -9.78
N VAL A 77 7.33 -11.48 -9.63
CA VAL A 77 7.38 -12.58 -8.66
C VAL A 77 8.61 -12.39 -7.80
N LEU A 78 8.43 -12.49 -6.49
CA LEU A 78 9.54 -12.51 -5.54
C LEU A 78 9.56 -13.86 -4.82
N GLU A 79 10.63 -14.60 -5.02
CA GLU A 79 10.88 -15.84 -4.30
C GLU A 79 11.96 -15.60 -3.25
N ILE A 80 11.69 -16.05 -2.03
CA ILE A 80 12.62 -15.96 -0.90
C ILE A 80 12.79 -17.35 -0.32
N ASN A 81 14.02 -17.85 -0.25
CA ASN A 81 14.37 -19.06 0.48
C ASN A 81 15.02 -18.67 1.81
N PRO A 82 14.32 -18.77 2.96
CA PRO A 82 14.86 -18.36 4.25
C PRO A 82 16.05 -19.20 4.70
N ASP A 83 16.10 -20.48 4.32
CA ASP A 83 17.14 -21.42 4.77
C ASP A 83 18.48 -21.12 4.07
N SER A 84 18.44 -20.79 2.78
CA SER A 84 19.63 -20.44 2.00
C SER A 84 19.91 -18.94 1.94
N GLY A 85 19.00 -18.09 2.45
CA GLY A 85 19.07 -16.64 2.32
C GLY A 85 18.99 -16.13 0.87
N THR A 86 18.48 -16.94 -0.06
CA THR A 86 18.43 -16.61 -1.49
C THR A 86 17.15 -15.88 -1.85
N PHE A 87 17.28 -14.88 -2.72
CA PHE A 87 16.20 -14.10 -3.29
C PHE A 87 16.23 -14.23 -4.80
N VAL A 88 15.08 -14.49 -5.42
CA VAL A 88 14.89 -14.41 -6.88
C VAL A 88 13.78 -13.41 -7.15
N PHE A 89 14.11 -12.31 -7.79
CA PHE A 89 13.14 -11.34 -8.27
C PHE A 89 13.00 -11.46 -9.78
N THR A 90 11.82 -11.85 -10.23
CA THR A 90 11.43 -11.88 -11.65
C THR A 90 10.52 -10.69 -11.90
N GLY A 91 10.99 -9.70 -12.67
CA GLY A 91 10.18 -8.59 -13.17
C GLY A 91 10.00 -8.64 -14.67
N GLU A 92 9.24 -7.69 -15.24
CA GLU A 92 8.88 -7.68 -16.67
C GLU A 92 10.09 -7.75 -17.63
N LYS A 93 11.22 -7.16 -17.24
CA LYS A 93 12.42 -7.03 -18.10
C LYS A 93 13.69 -7.63 -17.52
N LYS A 94 13.65 -8.16 -16.31
CA LYS A 94 14.85 -8.62 -15.61
C LYS A 94 14.53 -9.72 -14.60
N ILE A 95 15.46 -10.66 -14.50
CA ILE A 95 15.52 -11.64 -13.42
C ILE A 95 16.80 -11.35 -12.66
N ILE A 96 16.68 -11.13 -11.35
CA ILE A 96 17.82 -10.88 -10.46
C ILE A 96 17.77 -11.93 -9.35
N GLU A 97 18.80 -12.76 -9.29
CA GLU A 97 19.03 -13.70 -8.20
C GLU A 97 20.16 -13.17 -7.33
N PHE A 98 19.94 -13.01 -6.03
CA PHE A 98 20.91 -12.47 -5.08
C PHE A 98 20.78 -13.13 -3.71
N TYR A 99 21.86 -13.10 -2.93
CA TYR A 99 21.87 -13.61 -1.57
C TYR A 99 21.64 -12.47 -0.57
N ARG A 100 21.25 -12.83 0.65
CA ARG A 100 21.05 -11.86 1.74
C ARG A 100 22.32 -11.04 2.01
N GLU A 101 23.49 -11.64 1.86
CA GLU A 101 24.78 -10.96 2.02
C GLU A 101 25.03 -9.90 0.93
N ASP A 102 24.51 -10.12 -0.29
CA ASP A 102 24.65 -9.23 -1.44
C ASP A 102 23.83 -7.93 -1.34
N ILE A 103 22.92 -7.85 -0.35
CA ILE A 103 22.12 -6.64 -0.11
C ILE A 103 23.06 -5.56 0.44
N GLU A 104 23.20 -4.45 -0.25
CA GLU A 104 24.05 -3.34 0.21
C GLU A 104 23.25 -2.38 1.09
N LYS A 105 22.01 -2.10 0.69
CA LYS A 105 21.13 -1.14 1.35
C LYS A 105 19.67 -1.45 1.04
N VAL A 106 18.79 -1.18 1.99
CA VAL A 106 17.34 -1.20 1.78
C VAL A 106 16.76 0.14 2.19
N ILE A 107 16.07 0.83 1.28
CA ILE A 107 15.35 2.06 1.59
C ILE A 107 13.85 1.75 1.62
N LEU A 108 13.26 1.85 2.81
CA LEU A 108 11.83 1.68 3.01
C LEU A 108 11.12 3.03 2.91
N HIS A 109 10.38 3.22 1.82
CA HIS A 109 9.60 4.42 1.56
C HIS A 109 8.22 4.30 2.17
N MET A 110 7.92 5.15 3.16
CA MET A 110 6.69 5.11 3.94
C MET A 110 5.98 6.46 3.94
N SER A 111 4.71 6.46 4.36
CA SER A 111 4.07 7.70 4.79
C SER A 111 4.72 8.24 6.08
N ILE A 112 4.63 9.56 6.30
CA ILE A 112 5.10 10.20 7.52
C ILE A 112 4.50 9.56 8.79
N PRO A 113 3.18 9.32 8.89
CA PRO A 113 2.64 8.68 10.09
C PRO A 113 3.16 7.26 10.27
N ALA A 114 3.27 6.45 9.20
CA ALA A 114 3.80 5.09 9.30
C ALA A 114 5.26 5.06 9.77
N ARG A 115 6.11 5.98 9.29
CA ARG A 115 7.51 6.09 9.73
C ARG A 115 7.64 6.38 11.23
N HIS A 116 6.76 7.23 11.75
CA HIS A 116 6.79 7.65 13.16
C HIS A 116 5.92 6.77 14.07
N GLY A 117 5.36 5.66 13.58
CA GLY A 117 4.46 4.80 14.36
C GLY A 117 3.20 5.52 14.84
N ARG A 118 2.76 6.57 14.12
CA ARG A 118 1.57 7.33 14.46
C ARG A 118 0.33 6.65 13.89
N THR A 119 -0.82 6.92 14.52
CA THR A 119 -2.11 6.45 14.05
C THR A 119 -2.35 6.86 12.59
N ILE A 120 -2.74 5.87 11.78
CA ILE A 120 -3.04 6.06 10.37
C ILE A 120 -4.54 6.35 10.23
N ILE A 121 -4.86 7.58 9.84
CA ILE A 121 -6.25 8.04 9.63
C ILE A 121 -6.67 7.81 8.18
N LEU A 122 -5.74 8.01 7.26
CA LEU A 122 -5.97 7.99 5.83
C LEU A 122 -5.43 6.69 5.26
N PHE A 123 -6.29 5.86 4.67
CA PHE A 123 -5.94 4.48 4.29
C PHE A 123 -4.75 4.37 3.31
N TRP A 124 -4.52 5.37 2.47
CA TRP A 124 -3.36 5.37 1.55
C TRP A 124 -2.03 5.59 2.27
N HIS A 125 -2.03 6.01 3.55
CA HIS A 125 -0.81 6.07 4.35
C HIS A 125 -0.28 4.69 4.77
N ASP A 126 -1.06 3.61 4.61
CA ASP A 126 -0.60 2.22 4.83
C ASP A 126 0.28 1.72 3.68
N PHE A 127 0.36 2.44 2.55
CA PHE A 127 1.19 2.05 1.42
C PHE A 127 2.67 2.32 1.69
N PHE A 128 3.51 1.34 1.35
CA PHE A 128 4.96 1.45 1.42
C PHE A 128 5.63 0.56 0.36
N TYR A 129 6.84 0.91 -0.03
CA TYR A 129 7.67 0.05 -0.86
C TYR A 129 9.12 0.04 -0.37
N ALA A 130 9.82 -1.07 -0.61
CA ALA A 130 11.23 -1.22 -0.35
C ALA A 130 12.01 -1.10 -1.67
N LYS A 131 13.02 -0.25 -1.69
CA LYS A 131 14.06 -0.26 -2.72
C LYS A 131 15.27 -0.99 -2.18
N ILE A 132 15.57 -2.15 -2.74
CA ILE A 132 16.65 -3.03 -2.31
C ILE A 132 17.79 -2.86 -3.30
N PHE A 133 18.91 -2.35 -2.82
CA PHE A 133 20.13 -2.17 -3.58
C PHE A 133 21.01 -3.40 -3.41
N THR A 134 21.43 -3.98 -4.52
CA THR A 134 22.31 -5.17 -4.54
C THR A 134 23.41 -4.96 -5.55
N ALA A 135 24.53 -5.67 -5.38
CA ALA A 135 25.62 -5.66 -6.36
C ALA A 135 25.20 -6.09 -7.78
N LYS A 136 24.07 -6.81 -7.91
CA LYS A 136 23.52 -7.30 -9.18
C LYS A 136 22.44 -6.38 -9.76
N GLY A 137 22.10 -5.29 -9.06
CA GLY A 137 21.13 -4.29 -9.46
C GLY A 137 20.01 -4.10 -8.44
N ASP A 138 19.31 -2.97 -8.58
CA ASP A 138 18.29 -2.56 -7.61
C ASP A 138 16.93 -3.18 -7.93
N ILE A 139 16.14 -3.55 -6.93
CA ILE A 139 14.75 -3.98 -7.11
C ILE A 139 13.80 -3.14 -6.27
N ILE A 140 12.56 -3.03 -6.74
CA ILE A 140 11.48 -2.34 -6.05
C ILE A 140 10.42 -3.38 -5.68
N VAL A 141 10.19 -3.51 -4.37
CA VAL A 141 9.21 -4.43 -3.79
C VAL A 141 8.14 -3.59 -3.09
N THR A 142 6.97 -3.50 -3.72
CA THR A 142 5.81 -2.81 -3.15
C THR A 142 5.12 -3.67 -2.09
N CYS A 143 4.36 -3.05 -1.17
CA CYS A 143 3.53 -3.78 -0.20
C CYS A 143 2.47 -4.68 -0.86
N LEU A 144 2.10 -4.42 -2.12
CA LEU A 144 1.23 -5.31 -2.89
C LEU A 144 1.93 -6.60 -3.31
N LEU A 145 3.25 -6.56 -3.50
CA LEU A 145 4.06 -7.73 -3.84
C LEU A 145 4.59 -8.46 -2.60
N CYS A 146 5.08 -7.75 -1.58
CA CYS A 146 5.48 -8.35 -0.31
C CYS A 146 5.39 -7.33 0.83
N ASP A 147 4.34 -7.44 1.64
CA ASP A 147 4.11 -6.59 2.81
C ASP A 147 4.89 -7.01 4.07
N THR A 148 5.72 -8.05 3.98
CA THR A 148 6.57 -8.56 5.06
C THR A 148 8.06 -8.54 4.68
N ILE A 149 8.45 -7.81 3.64
CA ILE A 149 9.83 -7.81 3.11
C ILE A 149 10.90 -7.48 4.18
N THR A 150 10.56 -6.66 5.17
CA THR A 150 11.44 -6.28 6.28
C THR A 150 11.83 -7.46 7.18
N GLU A 151 11.06 -8.55 7.18
CA GLU A 151 11.36 -9.77 7.96
C GLU A 151 12.50 -10.58 7.33
N TYR A 152 12.76 -10.39 6.03
CA TYR A 152 13.73 -11.19 5.27
C TYR A 152 15.06 -10.47 5.03
N VAL A 153 15.06 -9.12 5.03
CA VAL A 153 16.27 -8.32 4.80
C VAL A 153 17.05 -8.10 6.11
N PRO A 154 18.37 -7.82 6.06
CA PRO A 154 19.14 -7.46 7.25
C PRO A 154 18.68 -6.12 7.85
N GLU A 155 18.30 -6.11 9.13
CA GLU A 155 17.75 -4.92 9.80
C GLU A 155 18.74 -3.75 9.84
N ASP A 156 20.03 -4.04 10.00
CA ASP A 156 21.13 -3.08 10.00
C ASP A 156 21.31 -2.35 8.66
N LYS A 157 20.73 -2.90 7.57
CA LYS A 157 20.77 -2.31 6.23
C LYS A 157 19.49 -1.55 5.85
N VAL A 158 18.48 -1.50 6.74
CA VAL A 158 17.19 -0.85 6.48
C VAL A 158 17.19 0.61 6.92
N GLU A 159 17.05 1.51 5.96
CA GLU A 159 16.79 2.93 6.20
C GLU A 159 15.31 3.26 5.94
N LYS A 160 14.62 3.85 6.92
CA LYS A 160 13.24 4.31 6.77
C LYS A 160 13.20 5.76 6.32
N THR A 161 12.65 6.01 5.15
CA THR A 161 12.42 7.35 4.61
C THR A 161 10.92 7.66 4.52
N SER A 162 10.59 8.94 4.60
CA SER A 162 9.21 9.39 4.49
C SER A 162 9.11 10.62 3.62
N SER A 163 8.05 10.66 2.82
CA SER A 163 7.67 11.83 2.05
C SER A 163 6.16 11.94 2.07
N HIS A 164 5.62 13.16 2.09
CA HIS A 164 4.18 13.39 2.06
C HIS A 164 3.48 12.66 0.90
N PHE A 165 4.07 12.69 -0.31
CA PHE A 165 3.49 12.07 -1.50
C PHE A 165 4.49 11.29 -2.36
N ALA A 166 5.80 11.39 -2.15
CA ALA A 166 6.74 10.66 -3.00
C ALA A 166 6.63 9.14 -2.83
N HIS A 167 6.16 8.66 -1.66
CA HIS A 167 5.86 7.25 -1.46
C HIS A 167 4.68 6.75 -2.32
N ALA A 168 3.91 7.64 -2.97
CA ALA A 168 2.86 7.26 -3.92
C ALA A 168 3.40 6.70 -5.24
N PHE A 169 4.69 6.92 -5.53
CA PHE A 169 5.31 6.56 -6.80
C PHE A 169 6.57 5.71 -6.53
N PRO A 170 6.43 4.37 -6.54
CA PRO A 170 7.58 3.48 -6.51
C PRO A 170 8.54 3.81 -7.65
N LYS A 171 9.79 4.18 -7.32
CA LYS A 171 10.88 4.57 -8.23
C LYS A 171 12.24 4.29 -7.58
#